data_AF-U5YKS6-F1
#
_entry.id   AF-U5YKS6-F1
#
_cell.length_a   1.000
_cell.length_b   1.000
_cell.length_c   1.000
_cell.angle_alpha   90.00
_cell.angle_beta   90.00
_cell.angle_gamma   90.00
#
_symmetry.space_group_name_H-M   'P 1'
#
loop_
_entity.id
_entity.type
_entity.pdbx_description
1 polymer ?
#
loop_
_entity_poly.entity_id
_entity_poly.type
_entity_poly.pdbx_seq_one_letter_code
_entity_poly.pdbx_strand_id
1 'polypeptide(L)'
;AGVCLEDKAFPKMNSFVGDRHPLADVTEFCGRLKAVRDTVPTGASALVARTEALIAGFGQTEALERAHAYAESGADAILIHSRKSTADEVVEFARAWGNRLPLVIVPTKYFKTPVAVYREARISTVIWANHMMRA
;
A
#
# COMPACT_ATOMS: atom_id res chain seq x y z
N ALA A 1 8.84 12.04 8.80
CA ALA A 1 7.71 11.44 9.55
C ALA A 1 6.45 11.54 8.67
N GLY A 2 5.44 10.71 8.92
CA GLY A 2 4.28 10.63 8.03
C GLY A 2 3.13 9.81 8.61
N VAL A 3 2.02 9.78 7.88
CA VAL A 3 0.84 8.97 8.17
C VAL A 3 0.55 8.02 7.00
N CYS A 4 0.12 6.80 7.30
CA CYS A 4 -0.34 5.83 6.32
C CYS A 4 -1.83 5.60 6.51
N LEU A 5 -2.64 5.91 5.48
CA LEU A 5 -4.08 5.64 5.46
C LEU A 5 -4.36 4.44 4.55
N GLU A 6 -5.32 3.58 4.91
CA GLU A 6 -5.70 2.42 4.10
C GLU A 6 -7.14 2.51 3.60
N ASP A 7 -7.38 1.97 2.41
CA ASP A 7 -8.64 2.00 1.66
C ASP A 7 -9.69 0.97 2.13
N LYS A 8 -9.65 0.55 3.39
CA LYS A 8 -10.72 -0.29 3.96
C LYS A 8 -11.96 0.53 4.30
N ALA A 9 -13.13 -0.09 4.13
CA ALA A 9 -14.36 0.43 4.71
C ALA A 9 -14.26 0.41 6.24
N PHE A 10 -14.86 1.41 6.89
CA PHE A 10 -14.91 1.51 8.35
C PHE A 10 -16.07 0.68 8.92
N PRO A 11 -15.91 -0.04 10.06
CA PRO A 11 -14.72 -0.10 10.92
C PRO A 11 -13.58 -0.98 10.34
N LYS A 12 -12.33 -0.61 10.65
CA LYS A 12 -11.13 -1.31 10.18
C LYS A 12 -11.13 -2.77 10.65
N MET A 13 -11.03 -3.70 9.69
CA MET A 13 -10.74 -5.11 9.97
C MET A 13 -9.29 -5.45 9.65
N ASN A 14 -8.65 -6.26 10.49
CA ASN A 14 -7.27 -6.72 10.28
C ASN A 14 -7.15 -7.52 8.96
N SER A 15 -6.09 -7.26 8.17
CA SER A 15 -5.81 -7.88 6.86
C SER A 15 -5.66 -9.40 6.84
N PHE A 16 -5.65 -10.06 8.00
CA PHE A 16 -5.58 -11.52 8.12
C PHE A 16 -6.93 -12.21 8.41
N VAL A 17 -8.06 -11.48 8.47
CA VAL A 17 -9.36 -12.02 8.95
C VAL A 17 -10.38 -12.17 7.81
N GLY A 18 -10.64 -13.39 7.32
CA GLY A 18 -11.68 -13.66 6.31
C GLY A 18 -11.27 -13.39 4.86
N ASP A 19 -12.17 -13.66 3.90
CA ASP A 19 -11.82 -13.75 2.48
C ASP A 19 -12.12 -12.49 1.64
N ARG A 20 -13.14 -11.69 2.01
CA ARG A 20 -13.47 -10.43 1.33
C ARG A 20 -13.80 -9.35 2.33
N HIS A 21 -12.87 -8.41 2.49
CA HIS A 21 -13.14 -7.17 3.20
C HIS A 21 -13.70 -6.14 2.21
N PRO A 22 -14.80 -5.47 2.54
CA PRO A 22 -15.25 -4.34 1.74
C PRO A 22 -14.18 -3.25 1.76
N LEU A 23 -13.76 -2.82 0.57
CA LEU A 23 -12.94 -1.65 0.40
C LEU A 23 -13.83 -0.42 0.34
N ALA A 24 -13.27 0.71 0.75
CA ALA A 24 -13.83 2.02 0.46
C ALA A 24 -14.00 2.21 -1.04
N ASP A 25 -15.04 2.96 -1.42
CA ASP A 25 -15.15 3.49 -2.77
C ASP A 25 -13.90 4.32 -3.09
N VAL A 26 -13.42 4.23 -4.34
CA VAL A 26 -12.19 4.92 -4.75
C VAL A 26 -12.35 6.44 -4.58
N THR A 27 -13.50 7.00 -4.96
CA THR A 27 -13.79 8.43 -4.82
C THR A 27 -13.81 8.85 -3.37
N GLU A 28 -14.39 8.03 -2.50
CA GLU A 28 -14.46 8.27 -1.06
C GLU A 28 -13.06 8.29 -0.42
N PHE A 29 -12.22 7.30 -0.72
CA PHE A 29 -10.85 7.27 -0.20
C PHE A 29 -9.97 8.39 -0.76
N CYS A 30 -10.11 8.71 -2.05
CA CYS A 30 -9.47 9.88 -2.67
C CYS A 30 -9.89 11.19 -1.98
N GLY A 31 -11.15 11.31 -1.56
CA GLY A 31 -11.64 12.42 -0.76
C GLY A 31 -10.92 12.55 0.59
N ARG A 32 -10.67 11.43 1.28
CA ARG A 32 -9.89 11.42 2.53
C ARG A 32 -8.46 11.91 2.32
N LEU A 33 -7.79 11.47 1.24
CA LEU A 33 -6.43 11.90 0.92
C LEU A 33 -6.37 13.41 0.64
N LYS A 34 -7.32 13.93 -0.17
CA LYS A 34 -7.43 15.36 -0.48
C LYS A 34 -7.68 16.20 0.77
N ALA A 35 -8.58 15.77 1.66
CA ALA A 35 -8.84 16.47 2.91
C ALA A 35 -7.58 16.59 3.81
N VAL A 36 -6.72 15.57 3.82
CA VAL A 36 -5.42 15.68 4.51
C VAL A 36 -4.52 16.72 3.84
N ARG A 37 -4.48 16.75 2.50
CA ARG A 37 -3.65 17.71 1.75
C ARG A 37 -4.14 19.15 1.80
N ASP A 38 -5.44 19.35 1.93
CA ASP A 38 -6.02 20.67 2.13
C ASP A 38 -5.58 21.28 3.47
N THR A 39 -5.24 20.44 4.45
CA THR A 39 -4.80 20.87 5.79
C THR A 39 -3.28 20.82 5.97
N VAL A 40 -2.61 19.88 5.31
CA VAL A 40 -1.17 19.61 5.48
C VAL A 40 -0.46 19.81 4.14
N PRO A 41 0.34 20.87 4.00
CA PRO A 41 1.10 21.12 2.78
C PRO A 41 2.03 19.97 2.41
N THR A 42 2.20 19.75 1.10
CA THR A 42 3.18 18.80 0.57
C THR A 42 4.58 19.10 1.12
N GLY A 43 5.30 18.05 1.54
CA GLY A 43 6.64 18.16 2.13
C GLY A 43 6.67 18.43 3.64
N ALA A 44 5.57 18.86 4.27
CA ALA A 44 5.51 19.01 5.72
C ALA A 44 5.43 17.65 6.45
N SER A 45 4.73 16.68 5.84
CA SER A 45 4.59 15.31 6.34
C SER A 45 4.29 14.36 5.19
N ALA A 46 4.84 13.14 5.24
CA ALA A 46 4.60 12.14 4.21
C ALA A 46 3.18 11.54 4.35
N LEU A 47 2.38 11.59 3.30
CA LEU A 47 1.08 10.91 3.22
C LEU A 47 1.20 9.66 2.36
N VAL A 48 1.11 8.49 2.99
CA VAL A 48 1.18 7.19 2.32
C VAL A 48 -0.23 6.64 2.15
N ALA A 49 -0.61 6.32 0.91
CA ALA A 49 -1.85 5.63 0.61
C ALA A 49 -1.60 4.13 0.51
N ARG A 50 -2.22 3.35 1.39
CA ARG A 50 -2.16 1.88 1.41
C ARG A 50 -3.38 1.32 0.71
N THR A 51 -3.15 0.57 -0.36
CA THR A 51 -4.23 -0.21 -0.98
C THR A 51 -4.24 -1.64 -0.45
N GLU A 52 -5.45 -2.11 -0.11
CA GLU A 52 -5.74 -3.47 0.35
C GLU A 52 -6.39 -4.31 -0.76
N ALA A 53 -6.36 -3.87 -2.02
CA ALA A 53 -6.97 -4.57 -3.17
C ALA A 53 -6.50 -6.03 -3.32
N LEU A 54 -5.19 -6.28 -3.21
CA LEU A 54 -4.64 -7.64 -3.26
C LEU A 54 -5.02 -8.45 -2.03
N ILE A 55 -5.07 -7.82 -0.85
CA ILE A 55 -5.52 -8.47 0.40
C ILE A 55 -6.98 -8.93 0.26
N ALA A 56 -7.84 -8.08 -0.29
CA ALA A 56 -9.26 -8.33 -0.51
C ALA A 56 -9.57 -9.18 -1.75
N GLY A 57 -8.56 -9.59 -2.51
CA GLY A 57 -8.69 -10.55 -3.62
C GLY A 57 -9.18 -9.95 -4.94
N PHE A 58 -9.10 -8.63 -5.14
CA PHE A 58 -9.49 -7.97 -6.41
C PHE A 58 -8.46 -8.13 -7.53
N GLY A 59 -7.19 -8.40 -7.20
CA GLY A 59 -6.12 -8.62 -8.18
C GLY A 59 -5.36 -7.35 -8.59
N GLN A 60 -4.45 -7.50 -9.57
CA GLN A 60 -3.48 -6.48 -9.96
C GLN A 60 -4.11 -5.25 -10.62
N THR A 61 -5.09 -5.45 -11.52
CA THR A 61 -5.75 -4.36 -12.24
C THR A 61 -6.39 -3.37 -11.28
N GLU A 62 -7.23 -3.86 -10.35
CA GLU A 62 -7.88 -3.03 -9.33
C GLU A 62 -6.84 -2.33 -8.43
N ALA A 63 -5.79 -3.05 -8.02
CA ALA A 63 -4.74 -2.48 -7.19
C ALA A 63 -4.03 -1.30 -7.88
N LEU A 64 -3.75 -1.42 -9.18
CA LEU A 64 -3.11 -0.37 -9.98
C LEU A 64 -4.06 0.81 -10.20
N GLU A 65 -5.31 0.57 -10.56
CA GLU A 65 -6.32 1.63 -10.75
C GLU A 65 -6.48 2.47 -9.48
N ARG A 66 -6.59 1.81 -8.32
CA ARG A 66 -6.61 2.46 -7.00
C ARG A 66 -5.33 3.26 -6.74
N ALA A 67 -4.16 2.67 -6.94
CA ALA A 67 -2.90 3.34 -6.72
C ALA A 67 -2.71 4.59 -7.60
N HIS A 68 -3.17 4.54 -8.87
CA HIS A 68 -3.20 5.70 -9.75
C HIS A 68 -4.10 6.81 -9.20
N ALA A 69 -5.34 6.48 -8.84
CA ALA A 69 -6.27 7.45 -8.27
C ALA A 69 -5.74 8.07 -6.96
N TYR A 70 -5.05 7.29 -6.13
CA TYR A 70 -4.51 7.75 -4.85
C TYR A 70 -3.30 8.67 -5.04
N ALA A 71 -2.44 8.37 -6.02
CA ALA A 71 -1.35 9.24 -6.43
C ALA A 71 -1.87 10.58 -6.95
N GLU A 72 -2.88 10.56 -7.81
CA GLU A 72 -3.53 11.77 -8.35
C GLU A 72 -4.25 12.59 -7.27
N SER A 73 -4.66 11.94 -6.18
CA SER A 73 -5.30 12.57 -5.03
C SER A 73 -4.32 13.09 -3.97
N GLY A 74 -3.02 13.06 -4.27
CA GLY A 74 -1.97 13.70 -3.48
C GLY A 74 -1.24 12.78 -2.51
N ALA A 75 -1.29 11.46 -2.65
CA ALA A 75 -0.38 10.59 -1.91
C ALA A 75 1.09 10.86 -2.29
N ASP A 76 2.01 10.87 -1.32
CA ASP A 76 3.47 10.94 -1.59
C ASP A 76 4.06 9.58 -1.96
N ALA A 77 3.43 8.51 -1.50
CA ALA A 77 3.88 7.15 -1.70
C ALA A 77 2.69 6.19 -1.67
N ILE A 78 2.85 5.07 -2.35
CA ILE A 78 1.89 3.96 -2.33
C ILE A 78 2.46 2.84 -1.46
N LEU A 79 1.64 2.28 -0.59
CA LEU A 79 1.94 1.03 0.11
C LEU A 79 1.07 -0.07 -0.51
N ILE A 80 1.72 -1.02 -1.18
CA ILE A 80 1.07 -2.22 -1.70
C ILE A 80 1.26 -3.36 -0.70
N HIS A 81 0.16 -4.02 -0.32
CA HIS A 81 0.21 -5.14 0.61
C HIS A 81 -0.29 -6.44 -0.01
N SER A 82 0.39 -7.54 0.29
CA SER A 82 0.00 -8.90 -0.09
C SER A 82 0.10 -9.80 1.13
N ARG A 83 -0.79 -10.79 1.19
CA ARG A 83 -0.81 -11.84 2.21
C ARG A 83 -0.21 -13.18 1.72
N LYS A 84 0.27 -13.24 0.48
CA LYS A 84 0.95 -14.42 -0.08
C LYS A 84 2.30 -14.66 0.61
N SER A 85 2.78 -15.90 0.56
CA SER A 85 4.08 -16.29 1.09
C SER A 85 5.26 -15.95 0.18
N THR A 86 4.97 -15.51 -1.06
CA THR A 86 5.96 -15.06 -2.05
C THR A 86 5.76 -13.59 -2.38
N ALA A 87 6.81 -12.95 -2.91
CA ALA A 87 6.79 -11.53 -3.30
C ALA A 87 6.28 -11.29 -4.73
N ASP A 88 5.78 -12.31 -5.43
CA ASP A 88 5.48 -12.22 -6.87
C ASP A 88 4.47 -11.11 -7.16
N GLU A 89 3.40 -11.00 -6.36
CA GLU A 89 2.39 -9.96 -6.55
C GLU A 89 2.95 -8.54 -6.38
N VAL A 90 3.81 -8.32 -5.38
CA VAL A 90 4.36 -6.98 -5.14
C VAL A 90 5.41 -6.61 -6.17
N VAL A 91 6.17 -7.59 -6.69
CA VAL A 91 7.13 -7.39 -7.77
C VAL A 91 6.42 -7.11 -9.10
N GLU A 92 5.35 -7.85 -9.40
CA GLU A 92 4.50 -7.62 -10.57
C GLU A 92 3.86 -6.23 -10.51
N PHE A 93 3.29 -5.87 -9.36
CA PHE A 93 2.74 -4.53 -9.13
C PHE A 93 3.80 -3.45 -9.35
N ALA A 94 5.01 -3.61 -8.79
CA ALA A 94 6.08 -2.63 -8.93
C ALA A 94 6.51 -2.40 -10.39
N ARG A 95 6.55 -3.45 -11.20
CA ARG A 95 6.84 -3.36 -12.64
C ARG A 95 5.76 -2.56 -13.38
N ALA A 96 4.49 -2.90 -13.16
CA ALA A 96 3.36 -2.23 -13.79
C ALA A 96 3.19 -0.78 -13.31
N TRP A 97 3.50 -0.50 -12.04
CA TRP A 97 3.44 0.84 -11.46
C TRP A 97 4.39 1.83 -12.14
N GLY A 98 5.51 1.35 -12.70
CA GLY A 98 6.40 2.17 -13.51
C GLY A 98 7.12 3.27 -12.73
N ASN A 99 7.35 3.08 -11.43
CA ASN A 99 8.10 4.01 -10.57
C ASN A 99 7.55 5.45 -10.55
N ARG A 100 6.21 5.61 -10.60
CA ARG A 100 5.54 6.92 -10.61
C ARG A 100 5.63 7.66 -9.27
N LEU A 101 5.49 6.92 -8.17
CA LEU A 101 5.75 7.37 -6.80
C LEU A 101 6.53 6.28 -6.04
N PRO A 102 7.23 6.64 -4.95
CA PRO A 102 7.84 5.67 -4.05
C PRO A 102 6.86 4.55 -3.65
N LEU A 103 7.30 3.32 -3.80
CA LEU A 103 6.54 2.13 -3.43
C LEU A 103 7.06 1.55 -2.11
N VAL A 104 6.13 1.32 -1.17
CA VAL A 104 6.38 0.78 0.16
C VAL A 104 5.80 -0.62 0.26
N ILE A 105 6.52 -1.55 0.89
CA ILE A 105 6.08 -2.93 1.12
C ILE A 105 6.22 -3.36 2.58
N VAL A 106 5.49 -4.42 2.95
CA VAL A 106 5.51 -5.03 4.28
C VAL A 106 5.73 -6.56 4.15
N PRO A 107 6.98 -7.05 4.12
CA PRO A 107 7.30 -8.44 3.80
C PRO A 107 7.15 -9.42 4.97
N THR A 108 6.16 -9.24 5.84
CA THR A 108 5.96 -10.11 7.01
C THR A 108 5.63 -11.55 6.61
N LYS A 109 4.87 -11.76 5.51
CA LYS A 109 4.49 -13.09 5.01
C LYS A 109 5.48 -13.69 4.02
N TYR A 110 6.17 -12.85 3.25
CA TYR A 110 7.14 -13.22 2.23
C TYR A 110 8.57 -12.85 2.63
N PHE A 111 8.88 -13.00 3.93
CA PHE A 111 10.15 -12.62 4.56
C PHE A 111 11.38 -13.38 4.02
N LYS A 112 11.16 -14.53 3.35
CA LYS A 112 12.24 -15.33 2.74
C LYS A 112 12.78 -14.73 1.45
N THR A 113 12.07 -13.77 0.83
CA THR A 113 12.51 -13.15 -0.41
C THR A 113 13.79 -12.34 -0.17
N PRO A 114 14.87 -12.56 -0.95
CA PRO A 114 16.09 -11.79 -0.81
C PRO A 114 15.88 -10.30 -1.07
N VAL A 115 16.51 -9.44 -0.27
CA VAL A 115 16.40 -7.98 -0.40
C VAL A 115 16.85 -7.46 -1.78
N ALA A 116 17.75 -8.19 -2.46
CA ALA A 116 18.17 -7.88 -3.83
C ALA A 116 16.98 -7.81 -4.81
N VAL A 117 15.97 -8.66 -4.64
CA VAL A 117 14.75 -8.67 -5.46
C VAL A 117 14.00 -7.34 -5.32
N TYR A 118 13.89 -6.80 -4.10
CA TYR A 118 13.23 -5.52 -3.85
C TYR A 118 14.00 -4.35 -4.47
N ARG A 119 15.34 -4.39 -4.42
CA ARG A 119 16.19 -3.37 -5.06
C ARG A 119 16.04 -3.38 -6.57
N GLU A 120 16.05 -4.57 -7.18
CA GLU A 120 15.85 -4.73 -8.63
C GLU A 120 14.46 -4.25 -9.07
N ALA A 121 13.43 -4.53 -8.28
CA ALA A 121 12.07 -4.05 -8.50
C ALA A 121 11.87 -2.56 -8.15
N ARG A 122 12.93 -1.83 -7.76
CA ARG A 122 12.90 -0.41 -7.37
C ARG A 122 11.91 -0.09 -6.24
N ILE A 123 11.74 -1.02 -5.30
CA ILE A 123 11.00 -0.75 -4.07
C ILE A 123 11.75 0.28 -3.24
N SER A 124 11.06 1.34 -2.83
CA SER A 124 11.68 2.47 -2.12
C SER A 124 11.86 2.17 -0.64
N THR A 125 10.87 1.55 0.01
CA THR A 125 10.87 1.35 1.47
C THR A 125 10.31 -0.02 1.85
N VAL A 126 10.94 -0.66 2.83
CA VAL A 126 10.54 -1.95 3.41
C VAL A 126 10.21 -1.75 4.90
N ILE A 127 9.04 -2.19 5.34
CA ILE A 127 8.60 -2.09 6.74
C ILE A 127 8.63 -3.47 7.42
N TRP A 128 9.48 -3.63 8.43
CA TRP A 128 9.56 -4.83 9.27
C TRP A 128 8.57 -4.78 10.44
N ALA A 129 7.27 -4.89 10.13
CA ALA A 129 6.18 -4.36 10.94
C ALA A 129 6.09 -4.76 12.43
N ASN A 130 6.38 -6.02 12.80
CA ASN A 130 5.99 -6.52 14.14
C ASN A 130 7.01 -7.45 14.82
N HIS A 131 8.25 -7.49 14.33
CA HIS A 131 9.26 -8.45 14.80
C HIS A 131 9.66 -8.20 16.26
N MET A 132 9.84 -6.93 16.65
CA MET A 132 10.22 -6.57 18.03
C MET A 132 9.16 -6.94 19.08
N MET A 133 7.87 -6.88 18.73
CA MET A 133 6.80 -7.28 19.65
C MET A 133 6.65 -8.80 19.77
N ARG A 134 7.25 -9.56 18.85
CA ARG A 134 7.18 -11.04 18.80
C ARG A 134 8.42 -11.71 19.40
N ALA A 135 9.45 -10.93 19.74
CA ALA A 135 10.73 -11.40 20.24
C ALA A 135 10.67 -11.78 21.72
#